data_AF-A0A955QDX9-F1
#
_entry.id   AF-A0A955QDX9-F1
#
_cell.length_a   1.000
_cell.length_b   1.000
_cell.length_c   1.000
_cell.angle_alpha   90.00
_cell.angle_beta   90.00
_cell.angle_gamma   90.00
#
_symmetry.space_group_name_H-M   'P 1'
#
loop_
_entity.id
_entity.type
_entity.pdbx_description
1 polymer ?
#
loop_
_entity_poly.entity_id
_entity_poly.type
_entity_poly.pdbx_seq_one_letter_code
_entity_poly.pdbx_strand_id
1 'polypeptide(L)'
;MGSSNHCEGIDEYAVQIIKFKAKQLVGRVGLTDSDREDLEQEMILDLLQRLPKYNPDRAQRNTFIARVVEHKIATIIEARKAGLRDYRLCNCSLNERLEDEEGGSVERMETIDQEDYLRLTGGLSRSTAELRDLSIDVRQAIEKLPPELRELCRRLGIDTVTELSRDTGVPRGTIYESLKKLRANLEAAGLKDYL
;
A
#
# COMPACT_ATOMS: atom_id res chain seq x y z
N MET A 1 52.04 31.30 1.56
CA MET A 1 51.61 30.24 0.64
C MET A 1 52.09 28.91 1.18
N GLY A 2 51.20 27.93 1.25
CA GLY A 2 51.46 26.61 1.82
C GLY A 2 50.14 25.90 2.06
N SER A 3 49.45 25.58 0.96
CA SER A 3 48.17 24.91 0.94
C SER A 3 48.34 23.46 1.41
N SER A 4 47.98 23.18 2.65
CA SER A 4 47.76 21.80 3.11
C SER A 4 46.34 21.41 2.76
N ASN A 5 46.15 21.01 1.51
CA ASN A 5 44.97 20.31 1.05
C ASN A 5 44.90 18.95 1.73
N HIS A 6 44.37 18.90 2.96
CA HIS A 6 43.84 17.65 3.47
C HIS A 6 42.55 17.35 2.68
N CYS A 7 42.30 16.09 2.41
CA CYS A 7 40.92 15.60 2.28
C CYS A 7 40.23 15.75 3.66
N GLU A 8 39.97 17.00 4.06
CA GLU A 8 39.67 17.54 5.40
C GLU A 8 38.14 17.65 5.63
N GLY A 9 37.38 16.62 5.29
CA GLY A 9 35.92 16.74 5.18
C GLY A 9 35.13 16.51 6.47
N ILE A 10 35.57 15.57 7.31
CA ILE A 10 34.80 15.11 8.48
C ILE A 10 35.76 14.92 9.65
N ASP A 11 35.44 15.58 10.77
CA ASP A 11 36.15 15.47 12.04
C ASP A 11 36.22 14.00 12.50
N GLU A 12 37.36 13.53 12.98
CA GLU A 12 37.50 12.16 13.53
C GLU A 12 36.49 11.92 14.68
N TYR A 13 36.22 12.97 15.46
CA TYR A 13 35.16 12.99 16.47
C TYR A 13 33.77 12.75 15.87
N ALA A 14 33.48 13.36 14.71
CA ALA A 14 32.21 13.20 14.02
C ALA A 14 32.01 11.76 13.52
N VAL A 15 33.06 11.13 12.99
CA VAL A 15 32.97 9.73 12.55
C VAL A 15 32.71 8.80 13.74
N GLN A 16 33.40 9.02 14.87
CA GLN A 16 33.23 8.19 16.06
C GLN A 16 31.83 8.33 16.68
N ILE A 17 31.32 9.56 16.83
CA ILE A 17 29.98 9.78 17.39
C ILE A 17 28.90 9.21 16.48
N ILE A 18 29.03 9.33 15.15
CA ILE A 18 28.06 8.80 14.18
C ILE A 18 28.04 7.28 14.24
N LYS A 19 29.19 6.60 14.21
CA LYS A 19 29.27 5.13 14.34
C LYS A 19 28.65 4.63 15.64
N PHE A 20 28.95 5.30 16.75
CA PHE A 20 28.38 4.95 18.04
C PHE A 20 26.86 5.12 18.07
N LYS A 21 26.35 6.25 17.56
CA LYS A 21 24.91 6.54 17.51
C LYS A 21 24.17 5.62 16.55
N ALA A 22 24.73 5.28 15.39
CA ALA A 22 24.17 4.32 14.46
C ALA A 22 23.98 2.95 15.14
N LYS A 23 25.02 2.47 15.83
CA LYS A 23 24.93 1.22 16.61
C LYS A 23 23.88 1.28 17.73
N GLN A 24 23.68 2.44 18.36
CA GLN A 24 22.62 2.62 19.36
C GLN A 24 21.20 2.62 18.79
N LEU A 25 21.06 2.91 17.50
CA LEU A 25 19.77 2.90 16.80
C LEU A 25 19.38 1.51 16.30
N VAL A 26 20.34 0.63 16.05
CA VAL A 26 20.07 -0.79 15.74
C VAL A 26 19.25 -1.42 16.87
N GLY A 27 18.15 -2.09 16.52
CA GLY A 27 17.19 -2.67 17.46
C GLY A 27 16.15 -1.69 18.01
N ARG A 28 16.20 -0.40 17.64
CA ARG A 28 15.16 0.59 17.98
C ARG A 28 14.32 0.89 16.75
N VAL A 29 13.02 1.13 16.95
CA VAL A 29 12.07 1.56 15.90
C VAL A 29 12.11 0.71 14.61
N GLY A 30 12.40 -0.59 14.72
CA GLY A 30 12.46 -1.52 13.59
C GLY A 30 13.71 -1.42 12.73
N LEU A 31 14.76 -0.73 13.19
CA LEU A 31 16.06 -0.68 12.51
C LEU A 31 16.86 -1.95 12.80
N THR A 32 17.41 -2.54 11.75
CA THR A 32 18.22 -3.77 11.77
C THR A 32 19.71 -3.45 11.64
N ASP A 33 20.57 -4.45 11.80
CA ASP A 33 22.02 -4.27 11.60
C ASP A 33 22.34 -3.89 10.13
N SER A 34 21.50 -4.32 9.18
CA SER A 34 21.60 -3.93 7.78
C SER A 34 21.36 -2.44 7.56
N ASP A 35 20.52 -1.78 8.37
CA ASP A 35 20.28 -0.33 8.28
C ASP A 35 21.48 0.48 8.81
N ARG A 36 22.47 -0.15 9.45
CA ARG A 36 23.54 0.56 10.15
C ARG A 36 24.38 1.43 9.22
N GLU A 37 24.80 0.88 8.08
CA GLU A 37 25.63 1.62 7.11
C GLU A 37 24.85 2.81 6.53
N ASP A 38 23.56 2.62 6.23
CA ASP A 38 22.67 3.68 5.75
C ASP A 38 22.50 4.79 6.78
N LEU A 39 22.32 4.44 8.06
CA LEU A 39 22.23 5.40 9.16
C LEU A 39 23.52 6.22 9.31
N GLU A 40 24.69 5.58 9.22
CA GLU A 40 25.99 6.26 9.27
C GLU A 40 26.09 7.27 8.11
N GLN A 41 25.76 6.87 6.89
CA GLN A 41 25.82 7.73 5.71
C GLN A 41 24.81 8.89 5.76
N GLU A 42 23.58 8.64 6.20
CA GLU A 42 22.57 9.69 6.34
C GLU A 42 22.99 10.77 7.34
N MET A 43 23.59 10.37 8.46
CA MET A 43 24.09 11.31 9.48
C MET A 43 25.32 12.08 8.98
N ILE A 44 26.22 11.42 8.25
CA ILE A 44 27.36 12.07 7.60
C ILE A 44 26.89 13.11 6.59
N LEU A 45 25.91 12.76 5.75
CA LEU A 45 25.39 13.63 4.71
C LEU A 45 24.74 14.89 5.30
N ASP A 46 23.88 14.75 6.32
CA ASP A 46 23.25 15.90 7.00
C ASP A 46 24.31 16.79 7.68
N LEU A 47 25.34 16.17 8.27
CA LEU A 47 26.46 16.91 8.84
C LEU A 47 27.20 17.73 7.79
N LEU A 48 27.62 17.11 6.68
CA LEU A 48 28.31 17.78 5.58
C LEU A 48 27.51 18.95 5.01
N GLN A 49 26.19 18.81 4.89
CA GLN A 49 25.31 19.89 4.41
C GLN A 49 25.22 21.07 5.39
N ARG A 50 25.36 20.82 6.70
CA ARG A 50 25.22 21.86 7.73
C ARG A 50 26.56 22.46 8.16
N LEU A 51 27.67 21.76 7.96
CA LEU A 51 29.03 22.24 8.28
C LEU A 51 29.33 23.65 7.73
N PRO A 52 28.95 24.03 6.49
CA PRO A 52 29.17 25.40 5.98
C PRO A 52 28.48 26.50 6.79
N LYS A 53 27.47 26.17 7.60
CA LYS A 53 26.73 27.11 8.45
C LYS A 53 27.29 27.19 9.88
N TYR A 54 28.38 26.48 10.18
CA TYR A 54 29.03 26.54 11.48
C TYR A 54 29.55 27.95 11.78
N ASN A 55 29.24 28.44 12.98
CA ASN A 55 29.73 29.72 13.47
C ASN A 55 30.46 29.50 14.81
N PRO A 56 31.78 29.74 14.88
CA PRO A 56 32.58 29.53 16.09
C PRO A 56 32.21 30.46 17.25
N ASP A 57 31.60 31.62 16.98
CA ASP A 57 31.18 32.56 18.03
C ASP A 57 29.97 32.06 18.83
N ARG A 58 29.26 31.05 18.30
CA ARG A 58 28.04 30.51 18.90
C ARG A 58 28.26 29.23 19.70
N ALA A 59 29.20 28.38 19.30
CA ALA A 59 29.46 27.10 19.94
C ALA A 59 30.79 26.50 19.48
N GLN A 60 31.34 25.59 20.30
CA GLN A 60 32.45 24.74 19.87
C GLN A 60 32.01 23.76 18.77
N ARG A 61 32.95 23.42 17.88
CA ARG A 61 32.73 22.53 16.73
C ARG A 61 32.13 21.17 17.13
N ASN A 62 32.62 20.57 18.22
CA ASN A 62 32.10 19.29 18.73
C ASN A 62 30.63 19.39 19.18
N THR A 63 30.25 20.49 19.83
CA THR A 63 28.86 20.73 20.26
C THR A 63 27.94 20.93 19.06
N PHE A 64 28.42 21.61 18.01
CA PHE A 64 27.69 21.76 16.77
C PHE A 64 27.47 20.40 16.08
N ILE A 65 28.52 19.59 15.94
CA ILE A 65 28.47 18.25 15.35
C ILE A 65 27.47 17.38 16.13
N ALA A 66 27.61 17.30 17.45
CA ALA A 66 26.74 16.48 18.30
C ALA A 66 25.26 16.87 18.13
N ARG A 67 24.97 18.18 18.10
CA ARG A 67 23.61 18.68 17.94
C ARG A 67 23.01 18.38 16.57
N VAL A 68 23.81 18.49 15.50
CA VAL A 68 23.36 18.13 14.15
C VAL A 68 23.02 16.65 14.07
N VAL A 69 23.90 15.79 14.58
CA VAL A 69 23.69 14.33 14.63
C VAL A 69 22.44 13.99 15.45
N GLU A 70 22.26 14.58 16.64
CA GLU A 70 21.07 14.34 17.47
C GLU A 70 19.77 14.78 16.81
N HIS A 71 19.76 15.93 16.13
CA HIS A 71 18.58 16.38 15.39
C HIS A 71 18.25 15.41 14.23
N LYS A 72 19.25 14.95 13.49
CA LYS A 72 19.04 13.98 12.39
C LYS A 72 18.48 12.66 12.90
N ILE A 73 18.99 12.17 14.04
CA ILE A 73 18.46 10.97 14.71
C ILE A 73 16.98 11.15 15.08
N ALA A 74 16.61 12.30 15.64
CA ALA A 74 15.21 12.59 15.97
C ALA A 74 14.32 12.56 14.72
N THR A 75 14.77 13.18 13.62
CA THR A 75 14.05 13.17 12.34
C THR A 75 13.87 11.75 11.79
N ILE A 76 14.91 10.90 11.86
CA ILE A 76 14.81 9.49 11.43
C ILE A 76 13.76 8.73 12.27
N ILE A 77 13.79 8.92 13.60
CA ILE A 77 12.84 8.28 14.52
C ILE A 77 11.41 8.78 14.25
N GLU A 78 11.21 10.07 14.05
CA GLU A 78 9.90 10.66 13.73
C GLU A 78 9.36 10.15 12.40
N ALA A 79 10.18 10.11 11.35
CA ALA A 79 9.78 9.59 10.04
C ALA A 79 9.37 8.11 10.13
N ARG A 80 10.13 7.29 10.86
CA ARG A 80 9.80 5.87 11.08
C ARG A 80 8.54 5.66 11.92
N LYS A 81 8.24 6.57 12.87
CA LYS A 81 6.99 6.53 13.66
C LYS A 81 5.77 7.07 12.89
N ALA A 82 5.97 8.00 11.96
CA ALA A 82 4.90 8.64 11.19
C ALA A 82 4.47 7.83 9.96
N GLY A 83 5.35 6.97 9.43
CA GLY A 83 4.98 6.04 8.36
C GLY A 83 3.84 5.12 8.83
N LEU A 84 2.82 4.94 7.99
CA LEU A 84 1.67 4.02 8.14
C LEU A 84 2.05 2.53 8.36
N ARG A 85 3.33 2.23 8.56
CA ARG A 85 3.85 0.94 8.95
C ARG A 85 4.18 1.02 10.43
N ASP A 86 3.24 0.65 11.29
CA ASP A 86 3.60 0.33 12.66
C ASP A 86 4.65 -0.78 12.61
N TYR A 87 5.90 -0.43 12.85
CA TYR A 87 7.02 -1.38 12.80
C TYR A 87 6.82 -2.52 13.82
N ARG A 88 5.96 -2.34 14.83
CA ARG A 88 5.56 -3.42 15.76
C ARG A 88 4.66 -4.47 15.10
N LEU A 89 3.92 -4.09 14.07
CA LEU A 89 3.05 -4.97 13.30
C LEU A 89 3.80 -5.61 12.11
N CYS A 90 4.94 -5.06 11.69
CA CYS A 90 5.86 -5.68 10.72
C CYS A 90 6.73 -6.78 11.35
N ASN A 91 6.13 -7.68 12.13
CA ASN A 91 6.85 -8.72 12.88
C ASN A 91 7.21 -9.95 12.01
N CYS A 92 6.89 -9.86 10.71
CA CYS A 92 6.68 -10.89 9.70
C CYS A 92 7.59 -10.83 8.48
N SER A 93 8.53 -11.75 8.23
CA SER A 93 9.16 -11.79 6.88
C SER A 93 8.29 -12.61 5.93
N LEU A 94 8.10 -12.15 4.70
CA LEU A 94 7.43 -12.96 3.66
C LEU A 94 8.25 -14.20 3.28
N ASN A 95 9.58 -14.12 3.42
CA ASN A 95 10.49 -15.23 3.17
C ASN A 95 10.70 -16.09 4.44
N GLU A 96 9.96 -15.83 5.51
CA GLU A 96 10.00 -16.67 6.70
C GLU A 96 9.47 -18.06 6.35
N ARG A 97 10.23 -19.10 6.68
CA ARG A 97 9.83 -20.48 6.44
C ARG A 97 8.91 -20.97 7.55
N LEU A 98 7.73 -21.43 7.16
CA LEU A 98 6.71 -22.04 8.01
C LEU A 98 6.68 -23.55 7.72
N GLU A 99 6.26 -24.33 8.72
CA GLU A 99 5.91 -25.74 8.53
C GLU A 99 4.47 -25.82 8.01
N ASP A 100 4.26 -26.50 6.88
CA ASP A 100 2.93 -26.81 6.37
C ASP A 100 2.27 -27.98 7.13
N GLU A 101 1.01 -28.30 6.79
CA GLU A 101 0.26 -29.40 7.44
C GLU A 101 0.87 -30.79 7.19
N GLU A 102 1.74 -30.94 6.19
CA GLU A 102 2.45 -32.17 5.84
C GLU A 102 3.89 -32.20 6.41
N GLY A 103 4.30 -31.17 7.16
CA GLY A 103 5.65 -31.03 7.72
C GLY A 103 6.71 -30.54 6.70
N GLY A 104 6.28 -30.10 5.52
CA GLY A 104 7.10 -29.42 4.53
C GLY A 104 7.42 -27.98 4.94
N SER A 105 8.54 -27.46 4.44
CA SER A 105 8.98 -26.09 4.71
C SER A 105 8.59 -25.20 3.52
N VAL A 106 7.61 -24.33 3.73
CA VAL A 106 7.11 -23.37 2.73
C VAL A 106 7.38 -21.95 3.17
N GLU A 107 7.57 -21.04 2.22
CA GLU A 107 7.73 -19.62 2.58
C GLU A 107 6.37 -19.00 2.92
N ARG A 108 6.33 -18.07 3.88
CA ARG A 108 5.10 -17.41 4.31
C ARG A 108 4.37 -16.74 3.15
N MET A 109 5.09 -16.23 2.15
CA MET A 109 4.49 -15.68 0.93
C MET A 109 3.63 -16.69 0.17
N GLU A 110 3.98 -17.97 0.22
CA GLU A 110 3.26 -19.06 -0.45
C GLU A 110 1.98 -19.45 0.32
N THR A 111 1.91 -19.15 1.61
CA THR A 111 0.71 -19.38 2.44
C THR A 111 -0.34 -18.27 2.31
N ILE A 112 -0.02 -17.18 1.61
CA ILE A 112 -0.93 -16.04 1.43
C ILE A 112 -1.66 -16.21 0.10
N ASP A 113 -2.95 -16.50 0.17
CA ASP A 113 -3.80 -16.54 -1.01
C ASP A 113 -4.16 -15.13 -1.51
N GLN A 114 -4.10 -14.95 -2.83
CA GLN A 114 -4.37 -13.65 -3.46
C GLN A 114 -5.84 -13.24 -3.34
N GLU A 115 -6.77 -14.20 -3.35
CA GLU A 115 -8.21 -13.91 -3.21
C GLU A 115 -8.53 -13.47 -1.79
N ASP A 116 -7.95 -14.12 -0.78
CA ASP A 116 -8.09 -13.72 0.62
C ASP A 116 -7.56 -12.31 0.87
N TYR A 117 -6.41 -11.96 0.28
CA TYR A 117 -5.89 -10.59 0.32
C TYR A 117 -6.88 -9.57 -0.28
N LEU A 118 -7.44 -9.86 -1.46
CA LEU A 118 -8.38 -8.98 -2.13
C LEU A 118 -9.71 -8.86 -1.37
N ARG A 119 -10.17 -9.92 -0.68
CA ARG A 119 -11.36 -9.87 0.18
C ARG A 119 -11.13 -8.98 1.40
N LEU A 120 -9.99 -9.13 2.07
CA LEU A 120 -9.65 -8.35 3.27
C LEU A 120 -9.42 -6.86 2.99
N THR A 121 -8.92 -6.54 1.80
CA THR A 121 -8.65 -5.15 1.37
C THR A 121 -9.82 -4.50 0.63
N GLY A 122 -10.94 -5.22 0.46
CA GLY A 122 -12.14 -4.73 -0.22
C GLY A 122 -12.04 -4.68 -1.75
N GLY A 123 -11.00 -5.27 -2.35
CA GLY A 123 -10.83 -5.41 -3.80
C GLY A 123 -11.74 -6.45 -4.44
N LEU A 124 -12.23 -7.43 -3.66
CA LEU A 124 -13.23 -8.41 -4.09
C LEU A 124 -14.30 -8.59 -3.02
N SER A 125 -15.58 -8.46 -3.40
CA SER A 125 -16.69 -8.75 -2.49
C SER A 125 -17.02 -10.25 -2.39
N ARG A 126 -16.53 -11.08 -3.32
CA ARG A 126 -16.77 -12.53 -3.44
C ARG A 126 -15.52 -13.25 -3.96
N SER A 127 -15.41 -14.55 -3.71
CA SER A 127 -14.33 -15.39 -4.27
C SER A 127 -14.37 -15.43 -5.80
N THR A 128 -13.27 -15.81 -6.45
CA THR A 128 -13.27 -15.86 -7.93
C THR A 128 -14.17 -16.98 -8.46
N ALA A 129 -14.29 -18.09 -7.72
CA ALA A 129 -15.21 -19.18 -8.03
C ALA A 129 -16.67 -18.69 -8.04
N GLU A 130 -17.11 -18.02 -6.97
CA GLU A 130 -18.45 -17.44 -6.89
C GLU A 130 -18.70 -16.39 -7.98
N LEU A 131 -17.70 -15.59 -8.35
CA LEU A 131 -17.81 -14.63 -9.46
C LEU A 131 -17.97 -15.32 -10.81
N ARG A 132 -17.29 -16.46 -11.03
CA ARG A 132 -17.46 -17.26 -12.24
C ARG A 132 -18.87 -17.84 -12.31
N ASP A 133 -19.34 -18.44 -11.22
CA ASP A 133 -20.69 -19.01 -11.12
C ASP A 133 -21.75 -17.94 -11.35
N LEU A 134 -21.61 -16.78 -10.69
CA LEU A 134 -22.47 -15.62 -10.92
C LEU A 134 -22.45 -15.17 -12.39
N SER A 135 -21.27 -15.16 -13.05
CA SER A 135 -21.18 -14.78 -14.47
C SER A 135 -21.93 -15.77 -15.38
N ILE A 136 -21.91 -17.06 -15.04
CA ILE A 136 -22.60 -18.11 -15.78
C ILE A 136 -24.10 -17.96 -15.58
N ASP A 137 -24.55 -17.77 -14.35
CA ASP A 137 -25.96 -17.63 -14.00
C ASP A 137 -26.57 -16.34 -14.59
N VAL A 138 -25.84 -15.22 -14.54
CA VAL A 138 -26.26 -13.97 -15.18
C VAL A 138 -26.40 -14.15 -16.70
N ARG A 139 -25.45 -14.84 -17.34
CA ARG A 139 -25.50 -15.11 -18.78
C ARG A 139 -26.73 -15.95 -19.13
N GLN A 140 -26.96 -17.03 -18.40
CA GLN A 140 -28.14 -17.89 -18.60
C GLN A 140 -29.46 -17.14 -18.35
N ALA A 141 -29.52 -16.29 -17.33
CA ALA A 141 -30.70 -15.49 -17.03
C ALA A 141 -31.00 -14.52 -18.18
N ILE A 142 -29.98 -13.84 -18.72
CA ILE A 142 -30.13 -12.92 -19.86
C ILE A 142 -30.57 -13.65 -21.14
N GLU A 143 -30.10 -14.88 -21.37
CA GLU A 143 -30.52 -15.71 -22.51
C GLU A 143 -31.96 -16.19 -22.43
N LYS A 144 -32.51 -16.35 -21.22
CA LYS A 144 -33.93 -16.71 -21.01
C LYS A 144 -34.87 -15.51 -21.12
N LEU A 145 -34.36 -14.28 -21.10
CA LEU A 145 -35.19 -13.08 -21.24
C LEU A 145 -35.82 -12.99 -22.64
N PRO A 146 -37.07 -12.48 -22.74
CA PRO A 146 -37.66 -12.03 -23.99
C PRO A 146 -36.74 -11.03 -24.72
N PRO A 147 -36.73 -11.01 -26.07
CA PRO A 147 -35.78 -10.21 -26.85
C PRO A 147 -35.83 -8.71 -26.51
N GLU A 148 -37.02 -8.16 -26.26
CA GLU A 148 -37.20 -6.76 -25.86
C GLU A 148 -36.55 -6.45 -24.49
N LEU A 149 -36.68 -7.35 -23.52
CA LEU A 149 -36.10 -7.19 -22.19
C LEU A 149 -34.58 -7.45 -22.19
N ARG A 150 -34.11 -8.37 -23.04
CA ARG A 150 -32.68 -8.63 -23.23
C ARG A 150 -31.96 -7.41 -23.77
N GLU A 151 -32.55 -6.74 -24.76
CA GLU A 151 -31.97 -5.53 -25.34
C GLU A 151 -31.95 -4.38 -24.34
N LEU A 152 -33.05 -4.19 -23.60
CA LEU A 152 -33.09 -3.25 -22.49
C LEU A 152 -32.00 -3.54 -21.44
N CYS A 153 -31.79 -4.81 -21.08
CA CYS A 153 -30.76 -5.23 -20.12
C CYS A 153 -29.35 -4.87 -20.59
N ARG A 154 -29.03 -5.08 -21.88
CA ARG A 154 -27.72 -4.71 -22.43
C ARG A 154 -27.51 -3.20 -22.41
N ARG A 155 -28.52 -2.43 -22.82
CA ARG A 155 -28.44 -0.97 -22.83
C ARG A 155 -28.29 -0.39 -21.43
N LEU A 156 -28.98 -0.94 -20.42
CA LEU A 156 -28.82 -0.54 -19.02
C LEU A 156 -27.41 -0.80 -18.45
N GLY A 157 -26.60 -1.63 -19.11
CA GLY A 157 -25.19 -1.83 -18.75
C GLY A 157 -24.28 -0.66 -19.14
N ILE A 158 -24.74 0.25 -19.99
CA ILE A 158 -23.96 1.36 -20.54
C ILE A 158 -24.67 2.70 -20.28
N ASP A 159 -25.97 2.74 -20.53
CA ASP A 159 -26.79 3.95 -20.53
C ASP A 159 -27.64 4.05 -19.26
N THR A 160 -27.88 5.27 -18.81
CA THR A 160 -28.87 5.57 -17.77
C THR A 160 -30.31 5.49 -18.31
N VAL A 161 -31.29 5.31 -17.43
CA VAL A 161 -32.74 5.31 -17.79
C VAL A 161 -33.15 6.60 -18.53
N THR A 162 -32.51 7.72 -18.20
CA THR A 162 -32.73 9.01 -18.85
C THR A 162 -32.22 9.08 -20.28
N GLU A 163 -31.05 8.51 -20.55
CA GLU A 163 -30.46 8.42 -21.90
C GLU A 163 -31.24 7.43 -22.76
N LEU A 164 -31.58 6.27 -22.19
CA LEU A 164 -32.46 5.28 -22.81
C LEU A 164 -33.78 5.87 -23.30
N SER A 165 -34.45 6.68 -22.46
CA SER A 165 -35.71 7.33 -22.83
C SER A 165 -35.55 8.35 -23.97
N ARG A 166 -34.42 9.07 -24.01
CA ARG A 166 -34.12 10.04 -25.08
C ARG A 166 -33.82 9.34 -26.40
N ASP A 167 -33.03 8.26 -26.36
CA ASP A 167 -32.59 7.56 -27.57
C ASP A 167 -33.65 6.66 -28.19
N THR A 168 -34.44 5.96 -27.36
CA THR A 168 -35.49 5.05 -27.84
C THR A 168 -36.82 5.77 -28.10
N GLY A 169 -36.98 7.01 -27.61
CA GLY A 169 -38.26 7.72 -27.62
C GLY A 169 -39.32 7.11 -26.70
N VAL A 170 -38.98 6.08 -25.93
CA VAL A 170 -39.91 5.41 -25.00
C VAL A 170 -40.06 6.24 -23.72
N PRO A 171 -41.30 6.50 -23.25
CA PRO A 171 -41.51 7.22 -21.99
C PRO A 171 -40.86 6.50 -20.80
N ARG A 172 -40.29 7.28 -19.88
CA ARG A 172 -39.64 6.75 -18.66
C ARG A 172 -40.54 5.79 -17.86
N GLY A 173 -41.84 6.08 -17.78
CA GLY A 173 -42.80 5.20 -17.08
C GLY A 173 -42.85 3.80 -17.67
N THR A 174 -42.86 3.68 -18.99
CA THR A 174 -42.82 2.38 -19.70
C THR A 174 -41.50 1.66 -19.47
N ILE A 175 -40.37 2.39 -19.42
CA ILE A 175 -39.06 1.80 -19.11
C ILE A 175 -39.04 1.26 -17.67
N TYR A 176 -39.60 1.99 -16.70
CA TYR A 176 -39.73 1.52 -15.32
C TYR A 176 -40.64 0.28 -15.19
N GLU A 177 -41.72 0.18 -15.97
CA GLU A 177 -42.54 -1.04 -16.05
C GLU A 177 -41.75 -2.22 -16.64
N SER A 178 -40.97 -1.99 -17.71
CA SER A 178 -40.08 -3.01 -18.28
C SER A 178 -38.96 -3.42 -17.32
N LEU A 179 -38.42 -2.49 -16.54
CA LEU A 179 -37.46 -2.78 -15.46
C LEU A 179 -38.06 -3.66 -14.37
N LYS A 180 -39.33 -3.42 -14.00
CA LYS A 180 -40.05 -4.26 -13.05
C LYS A 180 -40.20 -5.70 -13.57
N LYS A 181 -40.54 -5.86 -14.85
CA LYS A 181 -40.60 -7.18 -15.51
C LYS A 181 -39.21 -7.82 -15.58
N LEU A 182 -38.18 -7.07 -15.92
CA LEU A 182 -36.80 -7.54 -15.94
C LEU A 182 -36.39 -8.07 -14.55
N ARG A 183 -36.64 -7.29 -13.50
CA ARG A 183 -36.35 -7.68 -12.11
C ARG A 183 -37.06 -8.98 -11.73
N ALA A 184 -38.35 -9.11 -12.04
CA ALA A 184 -39.09 -10.35 -11.75
C ALA A 184 -38.51 -11.58 -12.48
N ASN A 185 -38.06 -11.42 -13.73
CA ASN A 185 -37.43 -12.51 -14.48
C ASN A 185 -36.06 -12.90 -13.90
N LEU A 186 -35.24 -11.91 -13.51
CA LEU A 186 -33.93 -12.15 -12.90
C LEU A 186 -34.07 -12.78 -11.51
N GLU A 187 -35.06 -12.35 -10.71
CA GLU A 187 -35.39 -12.97 -9.42
C GLU A 187 -35.87 -14.42 -9.61
N ALA A 188 -36.72 -14.69 -10.60
CA ALA A 188 -37.15 -16.05 -10.93
C ALA A 188 -36.01 -16.95 -11.44
N ALA A 189 -34.93 -16.36 -11.97
CA ALA A 189 -33.73 -17.07 -12.37
C ALA A 189 -32.76 -17.37 -11.20
N GLY A 190 -33.10 -17.01 -9.97
CA GLY A 190 -32.29 -17.29 -8.78
C GLY A 190 -31.20 -16.26 -8.49
N LEU A 191 -31.10 -15.16 -9.25
CA LEU A 191 -30.06 -14.15 -9.05
C LEU A 191 -30.20 -13.37 -7.73
N LYS A 192 -31.34 -13.52 -7.04
CA LYS A 192 -31.56 -12.94 -5.71
C LYS A 192 -30.70 -13.61 -4.64
N ASP A 193 -30.32 -14.87 -4.83
CA ASP A 193 -29.55 -15.63 -3.84
C ASP A 193 -28.09 -15.13 -3.72
N TYR A 194 -27.67 -14.29 -4.66
CA TYR A 194 -26.37 -13.65 -4.67
C TYR A 194 -26.33 -12.29 -3.94
N LEU A 195 -27.46 -11.72 -3.53
CA LEU A 195 -27.57 -10.40 -2.88
C LEU A 195 -27.61 -10.48 -1.36
#